data_AF-A0A314ULV3-F1
#
_entry.id   AF-A0A314ULV3-F1
#
_cell.length_a   1.000
_cell.length_b   1.000
_cell.length_c   1.000
_cell.angle_alpha   90.00
_cell.angle_beta   90.00
_cell.angle_gamma   90.00
#
_symmetry.space_group_name_H-M   'P 1'
#
loop_
_entity.id
_entity.type
_entity.pdbx_description
1 polymer ?
#
loop_
_entity_poly.entity_id
_entity_poly.type
_entity_poly.pdbx_seq_one_letter_code
_entity_poly.pdbx_strand_id
1 'polypeptide(L)'
;MTDPVFDLLSFQRYGFLYWKLHNLAFINQLENLTTELLDEFNEVEFARYILECAQKLTKFVIICSPQNLEEVKRKLEKSKMISKAAIVFKEDRKSEQRQLFDTIP
;
A
#
# COMPACT_ATOMS: atom_id res chain seq x y z
N MET A 1 4.60 28.95 -4.00
CA MET A 1 4.34 27.80 -4.88
C MET A 1 5.27 26.71 -4.40
N THR A 2 4.78 25.76 -3.59
CA THR A 2 5.59 24.65 -3.08
C THR A 2 5.83 23.66 -4.20
N ASP A 3 7.04 23.11 -4.24
CA ASP A 3 7.43 22.12 -5.25
C ASP A 3 6.60 20.84 -5.04
N PRO A 4 5.83 20.37 -6.04
CA PRO A 4 5.02 19.16 -5.91
C PRO A 4 5.85 17.90 -5.58
N VAL A 5 7.15 17.88 -5.93
CA VAL A 5 8.08 16.81 -5.52
C VAL A 5 8.38 16.89 -4.02
N PHE A 6 8.50 18.11 -3.47
CA PHE A 6 8.72 18.33 -2.04
C PHE A 6 7.48 17.95 -1.22
N ASP A 7 6.28 18.28 -1.69
CA ASP A 7 5.02 17.90 -1.05
C ASP A 7 4.79 16.38 -1.08
N LEU A 8 5.19 15.71 -2.17
CA LEU A 8 5.13 14.24 -2.25
C LEU A 8 6.12 13.56 -1.30
N LEU A 9 7.38 14.02 -1.25
CA LEU A 9 8.40 13.46 -0.36
C LEU A 9 8.07 13.67 1.12
N SER A 10 7.48 14.81 1.46
CA SER A 10 7.04 15.10 2.82
C SER A 10 5.84 14.21 3.18
N PHE A 11 4.82 14.07 2.32
CA PHE A 11 3.69 13.17 2.56
C PHE A 11 4.13 11.71 2.74
N GLN A 12 5.05 11.22 1.90
CA GLN A 12 5.65 9.88 2.03
C GLN A 12 6.42 9.69 3.34
N ARG A 13 7.18 10.70 3.78
CA ARG A 13 7.85 10.69 5.10
C ARG A 13 6.82 10.69 6.23
N TYR A 14 5.75 11.48 6.12
CA TYR A 14 4.70 11.54 7.13
C TYR A 14 3.95 10.21 7.26
N GLY A 15 3.58 9.56 6.16
CA GLY A 15 2.95 8.23 6.18
C GLY A 15 3.83 7.17 6.84
N PHE A 16 5.11 7.12 6.45
CA PHE A 16 6.08 6.21 7.09
C PHE A 16 6.25 6.48 8.60
N LEU A 17 6.39 7.76 8.97
CA LEU A 17 6.54 8.17 10.37
C LEU A 17 5.27 7.88 11.19
N TYR A 18 4.09 8.07 10.61
CA TYR A 18 2.80 7.76 11.21
C TYR A 18 2.72 6.27 11.61
N TRP A 19 2.97 5.36 10.67
CA TRP A 19 2.95 3.92 10.96
C TRP A 19 4.06 3.48 11.92
N LYS A 20 5.23 4.12 11.84
CA LYS A 20 6.34 3.87 12.77
C LYS A 20 6.02 4.31 14.21
N LEU A 21 5.32 5.43 14.40
CA LEU A 21 4.91 5.93 15.72
C LEU A 21 3.88 5.02 16.39
N HIS A 22 3.06 4.31 15.61
CA HIS A 22 2.11 3.32 16.12
C HIS A 22 2.77 2.03 16.64
N ASN A 23 4.11 1.93 16.65
CA ASN A 23 4.91 0.82 17.19
C ASN A 23 4.28 -0.56 16.95
N LEU A 24 4.14 -0.89 15.66
CA LEU A 24 3.51 -2.13 15.21
C LEU A 24 4.50 -3.30 15.38
N ALA A 25 4.83 -3.65 16.62
CA ALA A 25 5.78 -4.70 16.97
C ALA A 25 5.45 -6.07 16.34
N PHE A 26 4.17 -6.29 16.00
CA PHE A 26 3.71 -7.48 15.30
C PHE A 26 4.19 -7.56 13.84
N ILE A 27 4.64 -6.47 13.22
CA ILE A 27 5.11 -6.47 11.83
C ILE A 27 6.30 -7.40 11.63
N ASN A 28 7.18 -7.48 12.61
CA ASN A 28 8.32 -8.40 12.58
C ASN A 28 7.89 -9.88 12.67
N GLN A 29 6.65 -10.15 13.06
CA GLN A 29 6.05 -11.49 13.14
C GLN A 29 5.09 -11.77 11.97
N LEU A 30 4.81 -10.80 11.09
CA LEU A 30 3.93 -11.01 9.94
C LEU A 30 4.58 -11.97 8.95
N GLU A 31 3.96 -13.12 8.76
CA GLU A 31 4.35 -14.11 7.74
C GLU A 31 3.47 -14.00 6.49
N ASN A 32 2.19 -13.74 6.67
CA ASN A 32 1.20 -13.64 5.60
C ASN A 32 0.30 -12.43 5.85
N LEU A 33 0.13 -11.58 4.84
CA LEU A 33 -0.77 -10.43 4.90
C LEU A 33 -1.65 -10.36 3.65
N THR A 34 -2.89 -9.93 3.82
CA THR A 34 -3.78 -9.51 2.73
C THR A 34 -4.28 -8.12 3.04
N THR A 35 -4.16 -7.18 2.09
CA THR A 35 -4.68 -5.82 2.23
C THR A 35 -5.48 -5.45 0.99
N GLU A 36 -6.52 -4.65 1.19
CA GLU A 36 -7.26 -3.97 0.13
C GLU A 36 -6.70 -2.53 0.02
N LEU A 37 -6.42 -2.08 -1.21
CA LEU A 37 -6.00 -0.72 -1.55
C LEU A 37 -7.10 -0.15 -2.45
N LEU A 38 -8.06 0.54 -1.84
CA LEU A 38 -9.31 0.89 -2.50
C LEU A 38 -9.27 2.24 -3.19
N ASP A 39 -8.46 3.20 -2.73
CA ASP A 39 -8.09 4.42 -3.49
C ASP A 39 -7.20 5.38 -2.69
N GLU A 40 -6.88 5.08 -1.43
CA GLU A 40 -6.24 6.08 -0.58
C GLU A 40 -4.71 5.97 -0.67
N PHE A 41 -4.06 7.10 -0.97
CA PHE A 41 -2.59 7.23 -0.98
C PHE A 41 -1.93 6.63 0.29
N ASN A 42 -2.63 6.69 1.43
CA ASN A 42 -2.16 6.14 2.70
C ASN A 42 -2.00 4.61 2.69
N GLU A 43 -2.82 3.90 1.94
CA GLU A 43 -2.84 2.44 1.91
C GLU A 43 -1.60 1.90 1.16
N VAL A 44 -1.18 2.59 0.10
CA VAL A 44 0.06 2.27 -0.63
C VAL A 44 1.29 2.53 0.25
N GLU A 45 1.28 3.60 1.03
CA GLU A 45 2.34 3.90 1.99
C GLU A 45 2.39 2.89 3.15
N PHE A 46 1.23 2.38 3.57
CA PHE A 46 1.17 1.26 4.51
C PHE A 46 1.75 -0.02 3.92
N ALA A 47 1.38 -0.38 2.68
CA ALA A 47 1.94 -1.54 1.99
C ALA A 47 3.47 -1.43 1.85
N ARG A 48 3.97 -0.24 1.50
CA ARG A 48 5.41 0.05 1.48
C ARG A 48 6.06 -0.14 2.85
N TYR A 49 5.46 0.39 3.90
CA TYR A 49 5.97 0.24 5.27
C TYR A 49 6.07 -1.24 5.68
N ILE A 50 5.08 -2.06 5.35
CA ILE A 50 5.11 -3.51 5.59
C ILE A 50 6.27 -4.17 4.83
N LEU A 51 6.47 -3.86 3.55
CA LEU A 51 7.57 -4.42 2.77
C LEU A 51 8.95 -4.05 3.32
N GLU A 52 9.10 -2.82 3.82
CA GLU A 52 10.36 -2.32 4.37
C GLU A 52 10.67 -2.87 5.77
N CYS A 53 9.65 -3.20 6.58
CA CYS A 53 9.82 -3.57 7.99
C CYS A 53 9.57 -5.06 8.29
N ALA A 54 8.72 -5.74 7.53
CA ALA A 54 8.30 -7.11 7.84
C ALA A 54 9.36 -8.15 7.41
N GLN A 55 10.26 -8.47 8.34
CA GLN A 55 11.37 -9.41 8.10
C GLN A 55 10.91 -10.85 7.85
N LYS A 56 9.84 -11.29 8.50
CA LYS A 56 9.33 -12.67 8.39
C LYS A 56 8.28 -12.83 7.29
N LEU A 57 8.00 -11.79 6.52
CA LEU A 57 6.95 -11.84 5.51
C LEU A 57 7.33 -12.83 4.40
N THR A 58 6.45 -13.79 4.17
CA THR A 58 6.59 -14.82 3.12
C THR A 58 5.62 -14.56 1.98
N LYS A 59 4.45 -13.98 2.27
CA LYS A 59 3.44 -13.66 1.27
C LYS A 59 2.71 -12.37 1.61
N PHE A 60 2.55 -11.52 0.62
CA PHE A 60 1.71 -10.34 0.70
C PHE A 60 0.73 -10.31 -0.47
N VAL A 61 -0.55 -10.42 -0.17
CA VAL A 61 -1.62 -10.29 -1.15
C VAL A 61 -2.15 -8.86 -1.12
N ILE A 62 -2.15 -8.21 -2.27
CA ILE A 62 -2.61 -6.85 -2.45
C ILE A 62 -3.80 -6.88 -3.37
N ILE A 63 -4.95 -6.48 -2.86
CA ILE A 63 -6.20 -6.40 -3.61
C ILE A 63 -6.39 -4.94 -3.99
N CYS A 64 -6.49 -4.62 -5.27
CA CYS A 64 -6.67 -3.24 -5.73
C CYS A 64 -7.61 -3.16 -6.94
N SER A 65 -8.19 -1.98 -7.16
CA SER A 65 -9.00 -1.72 -8.36
C SER A 65 -8.14 -1.91 -9.63
N PRO A 66 -8.69 -2.47 -10.73
CA PRO A 66 -7.97 -2.60 -11.99
C PRO A 66 -7.37 -1.29 -12.49
N GLN A 67 -8.07 -0.17 -12.24
CA GLN A 67 -7.68 1.18 -12.64
C GLN A 67 -6.37 1.63 -11.96
N ASN A 68 -6.15 1.20 -10.71
CA ASN A 68 -5.01 1.61 -9.89
C ASN A 68 -3.87 0.58 -9.86
N LEU A 69 -4.10 -0.61 -10.43
CA LEU A 69 -3.20 -1.75 -10.36
C LEU A 69 -1.77 -1.41 -10.83
N GLU A 70 -1.65 -0.78 -12.00
CA GLU A 70 -0.34 -0.47 -12.58
C GLU A 70 0.40 0.61 -11.79
N GLU A 71 -0.31 1.60 -11.24
CA GLU A 71 0.31 2.62 -10.40
C GLU A 71 0.81 2.01 -9.08
N VAL A 72 0.01 1.18 -8.43
CA VAL A 72 0.35 0.48 -7.19
C VAL A 72 1.56 -0.42 -7.40
N LYS A 73 1.57 -1.24 -8.46
CA LYS A 73 2.73 -2.08 -8.82
C LYS A 73 4.00 -1.25 -8.94
N ARG A 74 3.97 -0.18 -9.76
CA ARG A 74 5.13 0.69 -9.99
C ARG A 74 5.64 1.37 -8.70
N LYS A 75 4.74 1.73 -7.78
CA LYS A 75 5.12 2.31 -6.47
C LYS A 75 5.77 1.26 -5.56
N LEU A 76 5.22 0.05 -5.52
CA LEU A 76 5.72 -1.03 -4.68
C LEU A 76 7.00 -1.68 -5.21
N GLU A 77 7.19 -1.75 -6.54
CA GLU A 77 8.44 -2.20 -7.16
C GLU A 77 9.65 -1.34 -6.79
N LYS A 78 9.42 -0.04 -6.54
CA LYS A 78 10.47 0.89 -6.08
C LYS A 78 10.75 0.77 -4.58
N SER A 79 9.91 0.04 -3.84
CA SER A 79 10.02 -0.08 -2.39
C SER A 79 11.13 -1.07 -2.02
N LYS A 80 11.86 -0.78 -0.94
CA LYS A 80 12.84 -1.73 -0.43
C LYS A 80 12.10 -2.88 0.25
N MET A 81 12.45 -4.11 -0.09
CA MET A 81 11.97 -5.30 0.61
C MET A 81 13.06 -5.85 1.50
N ILE A 82 12.76 -5.98 2.81
CA ILE A 82 13.67 -6.63 3.76
C ILE A 82 13.53 -8.16 3.72
N SER A 83 12.35 -8.66 3.36
CA SER A 83 12.06 -10.09 3.25
C SER A 83 12.08 -10.57 1.80
N LYS A 84 12.02 -11.89 1.61
CA LYS A 84 11.86 -12.53 0.28
C LYS A 84 10.38 -12.83 -0.03
N ALA A 85 9.46 -12.02 0.49
CA ALA A 85 8.03 -12.29 0.37
C ALA A 85 7.58 -12.35 -1.10
N ALA A 86 6.64 -13.23 -1.41
CA ALA A 86 5.94 -13.20 -2.68
C ALA A 86 4.82 -12.14 -2.63
N ILE A 87 4.90 -11.13 -3.49
CA ILE A 87 3.83 -10.15 -3.66
C ILE A 87 2.87 -10.66 -4.73
N VAL A 88 1.59 -10.78 -4.37
CA VAL A 88 0.52 -11.23 -5.27
C VAL A 88 -0.52 -10.14 -5.40
N PHE A 89 -0.67 -9.61 -6.61
CA PHE A 89 -1.73 -8.64 -6.90
C PHE A 89 -3.00 -9.37 -7.30
N LYS A 90 -4.14 -8.90 -6.77
CA LYS A 90 -5.48 -9.35 -7.12
C LYS A 90 -6.33 -8.15 -7.47
N GLU A 91 -7.14 -8.29 -8.51
CA GLU A 91 -8.10 -7.27 -8.89
C GLU A 91 -9.35 -7.36 -8.01
N ASP A 92 -9.76 -6.22 -7.44
CA ASP A 92 -11.06 -6.11 -6.80
C ASP A 92 -12.14 -5.98 -7.86
N ARG A 93 -12.84 -7.08 -8.15
CA ARG A 93 -13.98 -7.10 -9.08
C ARG A 93 -15.24 -6.41 -8.52
N LYS A 94 -15.19 -5.89 -7.29
CA LYS A 94 -16.31 -5.14 -6.67
C LYS A 94 -16.20 -3.62 -6.86
N SER A 95 -15.06 -3.08 -7.29
CA SER A 95 -14.88 -1.63 -7.46
C SER A 95 -15.77 -1.06 -8.58
N GLU A 96 -16.07 -1.85 -9.62
CA GLU A 96 -17.04 -1.49 -10.66
C GLU A 96 -18.44 -1.25 -10.11
N GLN A 97 -18.83 -1.95 -9.04
CA GLN A 97 -20.16 -1.79 -8.43
C GLN A 97 -20.20 -0.60 -7.46
N ARG A 98 -19.09 -0.24 -6.79
CA ARG A 98 -19.05 0.93 -5.88
C ARG A 98 -19.09 2.25 -6.64
N GLN A 99 -18.36 2.35 -7.77
CA GLN A 99 -18.42 3.54 -8.66
C GLN A 99 -19.84 3.77 -9.25
N LEU A 100 -20.63 2.71 -9.40
CA LEU A 100 -22.01 2.80 -9.87
C LEU A 100 -22.96 3.45 -8.85
N PHE A 101 -22.70 3.28 -7.54
CA PHE A 101 -23.53 3.89 -6.48
C PHE A 101 -23.17 5.35 -6.21
N ASP A 102 -21.93 5.78 -6.49
CA ASP A 102 -21.49 7.17 -6.32
C ASP A 102 -21.97 8.10 -7.45
N THR A 103 -22.63 7.56 -8.49
CA THR A 103 -23.11 8.31 -9.67
C THR A 103 -24.64 8.55 -9.66
N ILE A 104 -25.34 8.26 -8.55
CA ILE A 104 -26.76 8.62 -8.42
C ILE A 104 -26.86 10.02 -7.77
N PRO A 105 -27.38 11.04 -8.47
CA PRO A 105 -27.51 12.41 -7.94
C PRO A 105 -28.51 12.54 -6.79
#